data_AF-A0AAE4EPP3-F1
#
_entry.id   AF-A0AAE4EPP3-F1
#
_cell.length_a   1.000
_cell.length_b   1.000
_cell.length_c   1.000
_cell.angle_alpha   90.00
_cell.angle_beta   90.00
_cell.angle_gamma   90.00
#
_symmetry.space_group_name_H-M   'P 1'
#
loop_
_entity.id
_entity.type
_entity.pdbx_description
1 polymer ?
#
loop_
_entity_poly.entity_id
_entity_poly.type
_entity_poly.pdbx_seq_one_letter_code
_entity_poly.pdbx_strand_id
1 'polypeptide(L)'
;MAADPARKLRRYQEMRDFDRTAEPAGGAAAGPDGHRFVVQRHRARRLHYDFRLELDGVLVSWAVPKGPTLDPKARRLAVHVEDHPIEYAGFEGVIPRGEYGGGDVIVWDRGVWRPVEADPAGAIEAGTLHFDLEGEKLAGRFVLVRTSRGEKDQWFLLHKQDEHAQPGWDAEDHPRSVKSGRTNDEVAAAPDALWHGDRPAAEAEEAVGGWQAPTEDELAALDALGVKGRWSVAGRELALTNLDKVLFPGPRGGVTKRDLIRYYATVGPAMLPYLAGRPLNTHRFPQGVTEPGFWQKEVPQHAPDWLTTWRNERADPGESQRYVVADSVATLAWLANYGALELHAWTSRAADVDHPTWVLFDIDPGPETTFEEVLELARLHRTALEHLGLTGRPKVTGQRGIQVWVPIAPHCTFEQTRSWAETVSRTIGRVLPDLVSWAWTKDKRRGRARLDYTQNVLNKTLVAPYSVRPRPGAPVSVPLEWDELDDPDLAPDRWTIRDVPARLAERGDPFSVLLGLQQRLPGL
;
A
#
# COMPACT_ATOMS: atom_id res chain seq x y z
N MET A 1 32.18 25.17 -23.60
CA MET A 1 30.86 25.75 -23.21
C MET A 1 30.04 24.58 -22.70
N ALA A 2 29.77 24.50 -21.39
CA ALA A 2 28.92 23.44 -20.85
C ALA A 2 27.54 23.53 -21.53
N ALA A 3 27.05 22.41 -22.06
CA ALA A 3 25.73 22.37 -22.65
C ALA A 3 24.68 22.57 -21.54
N ASP A 4 23.71 23.45 -21.77
CA ASP A 4 22.56 23.67 -20.89
C ASP A 4 21.90 22.32 -20.51
N PRO A 5 21.77 21.97 -19.21
CA PRO A 5 21.10 20.74 -18.76
C PRO A 5 19.72 20.54 -19.39
N ALA A 6 18.99 21.63 -19.65
CA ALA A 6 17.69 21.59 -20.32
C ALA A 6 17.77 21.08 -21.77
N ARG A 7 18.93 21.18 -22.43
CA ARG A 7 19.16 20.66 -23.78
C ARG A 7 19.51 19.17 -23.78
N LYS A 8 20.20 18.66 -22.76
CA LYS A 8 20.56 17.23 -22.63
C LYS A 8 19.34 16.37 -22.29
N LEU A 9 18.41 16.91 -21.50
CA LEU A 9 17.15 16.24 -21.18
C LEU A 9 16.11 16.24 -22.31
N ARG A 10 16.36 16.80 -23.51
CA ARG A 10 15.35 16.84 -24.58
C ARG A 10 14.86 15.48 -25.05
N ARG A 11 15.78 14.53 -25.31
CA ARG A 11 15.39 13.19 -25.75
C ARG A 11 14.69 12.43 -24.63
N TYR A 12 15.12 12.67 -23.39
CA TYR A 12 14.40 12.20 -22.20
C TYR A 12 12.96 12.73 -22.26
N GLN A 13 12.81 14.05 -22.37
CA GLN A 13 11.54 14.77 -22.41
C GLN A 13 10.62 14.37 -23.58
N GLU A 14 11.15 14.13 -24.77
CA GLU A 14 10.37 13.79 -25.97
C GLU A 14 9.85 12.35 -25.96
N MET A 15 10.55 11.42 -25.29
CA MET A 15 10.09 10.02 -25.17
C MET A 15 9.04 9.85 -24.07
N ARG A 16 8.74 10.92 -23.33
CA ARG A 16 7.75 10.96 -22.26
C ARG A 16 6.60 11.83 -22.70
N ASP A 17 5.40 11.31 -22.54
CA ASP A 17 4.21 12.12 -22.59
C ASP A 17 4.00 12.67 -21.18
N PHE A 18 4.48 13.89 -20.89
CA PHE A 18 4.39 14.49 -19.54
C PHE A 18 2.97 14.87 -19.11
N ASP A 19 2.01 14.78 -20.02
CA ASP A 19 0.59 14.80 -19.67
C ASP A 19 0.10 13.42 -19.17
N ARG A 20 0.97 12.39 -19.25
CA ARG A 20 0.70 10.99 -18.90
C ARG A 20 1.82 10.29 -18.11
N THR A 21 2.96 10.93 -17.83
CA THR A 21 4.12 10.31 -17.18
C THR A 21 4.96 11.27 -16.31
N ALA A 22 5.67 10.64 -15.38
CA ALA A 22 6.15 11.08 -14.07
C ALA A 22 7.49 11.72 -13.91
N GLU A 23 8.21 11.61 -15.00
CA GLU A 23 9.65 11.63 -15.02
C GLU A 23 10.09 13.10 -14.93
N PRO A 24 11.04 13.50 -14.06
CA PRO A 24 11.26 14.93 -13.82
C PRO A 24 11.73 15.64 -15.09
N ALA A 25 11.09 16.73 -15.47
CA ALA A 25 11.53 17.53 -16.63
C ALA A 25 12.94 18.15 -16.44
N GLY A 26 13.47 18.15 -15.21
CA GLY A 26 14.75 18.73 -14.80
C GLY A 26 14.61 20.21 -14.41
N GLY A 27 15.08 20.58 -13.20
CA GLY A 27 14.94 21.97 -12.72
C GLY A 27 15.72 22.41 -11.48
N ALA A 28 16.32 21.51 -10.68
CA ALA A 28 17.11 21.92 -9.52
C ALA A 28 18.60 22.09 -9.86
N ALA A 29 19.24 23.09 -9.25
CA ALA A 29 20.66 23.38 -9.40
C ALA A 29 21.52 22.28 -8.74
N ALA A 30 22.59 21.89 -9.43
CA ALA A 30 23.58 20.91 -8.96
C ALA A 30 24.15 21.28 -7.58
N GLY A 31 24.20 20.31 -6.67
CA GLY A 31 24.90 20.44 -5.40
C GLY A 31 26.43 20.50 -5.59
N PRO A 32 27.19 20.96 -4.58
CA PRO A 32 28.60 21.30 -4.71
C PRO A 32 29.58 20.15 -5.04
N ASP A 33 29.16 18.89 -5.00
CA ASP A 33 30.06 17.71 -5.06
C ASP A 33 29.94 16.82 -6.32
N GLY A 34 29.06 17.14 -7.28
CA GLY A 34 29.07 16.76 -8.72
C GLY A 34 29.40 15.35 -9.24
N HIS A 35 29.68 14.36 -8.40
CA HIS A 35 30.27 13.08 -8.79
C HIS A 35 29.63 11.88 -8.08
N ARG A 36 28.30 11.86 -7.95
CA ARG A 36 27.57 10.71 -7.42
C ARG A 36 27.40 9.65 -8.49
N PHE A 37 27.41 8.39 -8.09
CA PHE A 37 26.89 7.32 -8.94
C PHE A 37 25.80 6.55 -8.21
N VAL A 38 24.93 5.95 -9.00
CA VAL A 38 23.89 5.05 -8.50
C VAL A 38 23.72 3.89 -9.46
N VAL A 39 23.41 2.73 -8.91
CA VAL A 39 22.96 1.56 -9.66
C VAL A 39 21.61 1.14 -9.12
N GLN A 40 20.59 1.16 -9.98
CA GLN A 40 19.24 0.72 -9.62
C GLN A 40 18.98 -0.66 -10.21
N ARG A 41 18.52 -1.62 -9.39
CA ARG A 41 18.10 -2.94 -9.87
C ARG A 41 16.61 -2.87 -10.20
N HIS A 42 16.28 -3.06 -11.48
CA HIS A 42 14.97 -2.75 -12.02
C HIS A 42 14.36 -3.98 -12.71
N ARG A 43 13.24 -4.47 -12.18
CA ARG A 43 12.42 -5.53 -12.81
C ARG A 43 11.26 -4.93 -13.59
N ALA A 44 11.59 -4.42 -14.78
CA ALA A 44 10.60 -4.03 -15.78
C ALA A 44 10.10 -5.28 -16.56
N ARG A 45 9.95 -5.19 -17.89
CA ARG A 45 9.69 -6.38 -18.74
C ARG A 45 10.77 -7.46 -18.61
N ARG A 46 12.00 -7.04 -18.31
CA ARG A 46 13.14 -7.89 -17.98
C ARG A 46 13.94 -7.22 -16.87
N LEU A 47 14.55 -8.03 -16.02
CA LEU A 47 15.52 -7.56 -15.04
C LEU A 47 16.71 -6.92 -15.75
N HIS A 48 17.10 -5.75 -15.28
CA HIS A 48 18.33 -5.05 -15.66
C HIS A 48 18.77 -4.14 -14.52
N TYR A 49 19.98 -3.59 -14.67
CA TYR A 49 20.57 -2.66 -13.73
C TYR A 49 20.83 -1.34 -14.42
N ASP A 50 20.20 -0.27 -13.97
CA ASP A 50 20.44 1.07 -14.48
C ASP A 50 21.67 1.66 -13.78
N PHE A 51 22.81 1.66 -14.47
CA PHE A 51 24.07 2.24 -14.02
C PHE A 51 24.14 3.71 -14.42
N ARG A 52 24.34 4.62 -13.46
CA ARG A 52 24.22 6.05 -13.70
C ARG A 52 25.34 6.84 -13.05
N LEU A 53 25.87 7.82 -13.77
CA LEU A 53 26.90 8.76 -13.32
C LEU A 53 26.34 10.18 -13.33
N GLU A 54 26.45 10.91 -12.23
CA GLU A 54 26.17 12.35 -12.20
C GLU A 54 27.26 13.09 -12.99
N LEU A 55 26.86 13.79 -14.05
CA LEU A 55 27.73 14.60 -14.90
C LEU A 55 26.94 15.75 -15.52
N ASP A 56 27.48 16.97 -15.43
CA ASP A 56 26.87 18.21 -15.97
C ASP A 56 25.39 18.42 -15.55
N GLY A 57 25.05 18.09 -14.29
CA GLY A 57 23.71 18.33 -13.74
C GLY A 57 22.66 17.27 -14.09
N VAL A 58 23.06 16.16 -14.71
CA VAL A 58 22.17 15.02 -15.04
C VAL A 58 22.82 13.69 -14.66
N LEU A 59 22.03 12.62 -14.63
CA LEU A 59 22.46 11.24 -14.52
C LEU A 59 22.64 10.63 -15.92
N VAL A 60 23.87 10.58 -16.41
CA VAL A 60 24.20 9.86 -17.65
C VAL A 60 24.07 8.36 -17.40
N SER A 61 23.30 7.67 -18.23
CA SER A 61 22.68 6.39 -17.83
C SER A 61 22.88 5.26 -18.84
N TRP A 62 23.15 4.07 -18.31
CA TRP A 62 23.27 2.83 -19.08
C TRP A 62 22.47 1.70 -18.44
N ALA A 63 21.65 1.01 -19.23
CA ALA A 63 21.00 -0.23 -18.80
C ALA A 63 21.96 -1.42 -18.99
N VAL A 64 22.25 -2.14 -17.91
CA VAL A 64 23.19 -3.27 -17.85
C VAL A 64 22.39 -4.56 -17.55
N PRO A 65 22.02 -5.38 -18.55
CA PRO A 65 21.07 -6.48 -18.36
C PRO A 65 21.52 -7.57 -17.37
N LYS A 66 22.83 -7.79 -17.27
CA LYS A 66 23.43 -8.77 -16.33
C LYS A 66 24.09 -8.12 -15.11
N GLY A 67 23.79 -6.85 -14.85
CA GLY A 67 24.41 -6.08 -13.78
C GLY A 67 25.88 -5.70 -14.02
N PRO A 68 26.40 -4.70 -13.30
CA PRO A 68 27.83 -4.47 -13.16
C PRO A 68 28.53 -5.69 -12.54
N THR A 69 29.86 -5.70 -12.52
CA THR A 69 30.63 -6.83 -11.95
C THR A 69 31.99 -6.38 -11.46
N LEU A 70 32.51 -7.05 -10.42
CA LEU A 70 33.90 -6.92 -9.97
C LEU A 70 34.83 -7.96 -10.62
N ASP A 71 34.31 -8.86 -11.48
CA ASP A 71 35.14 -9.81 -12.22
C ASP A 71 35.80 -9.12 -13.42
N PRO A 72 37.14 -8.96 -13.43
CA PRO A 72 37.85 -8.27 -14.50
C PRO A 72 37.86 -9.05 -15.83
N LYS A 73 37.47 -10.32 -15.84
CA LYS A 73 37.34 -11.14 -17.06
C LYS A 73 35.96 -11.00 -17.70
N ALA A 74 34.96 -10.52 -16.96
CA ALA A 74 33.61 -10.38 -17.44
C ALA A 74 33.43 -9.10 -18.26
N ARG A 75 32.69 -9.21 -19.37
CA ARG A 75 32.29 -8.07 -20.21
C ARG A 75 30.79 -7.86 -20.09
N ARG A 76 30.37 -6.81 -19.38
CA ARG A 76 28.93 -6.53 -19.17
C ARG A 76 28.45 -5.56 -20.23
N LEU A 77 27.50 -6.00 -21.06
CA LEU A 77 26.83 -5.13 -22.03
C LEU A 77 26.12 -4.00 -21.27
N ALA A 78 26.38 -2.77 -21.67
CA ALA A 78 25.77 -1.55 -21.15
C ALA A 78 25.15 -0.81 -22.33
N VAL A 79 23.83 -0.66 -22.34
CA VAL A 79 23.12 0.04 -23.40
C VAL A 79 22.90 1.46 -22.94
N HIS A 80 23.43 2.44 -23.67
CA HIS A 80 23.21 3.84 -23.32
C HIS A 80 21.72 4.16 -23.48
N VAL A 81 21.13 4.67 -22.42
CA VAL A 81 19.75 5.15 -22.38
C VAL A 81 19.78 6.66 -22.19
N GLU A 82 18.62 7.29 -22.27
CA GLU A 82 18.46 8.70 -21.99
C GLU A 82 18.99 9.11 -20.61
N ASP A 83 19.48 10.35 -20.51
CA ASP A 83 19.91 10.93 -19.23
C ASP A 83 18.70 11.11 -18.31
N HIS A 84 18.91 10.96 -17.00
CA HIS A 84 17.86 11.12 -16.00
C HIS A 84 18.16 12.31 -15.08
N PRO A 85 17.15 12.88 -14.40
CA PRO A 85 17.35 13.92 -13.39
C PRO A 85 18.08 13.38 -12.14
N ILE A 86 18.86 14.23 -11.47
CA ILE A 86 19.68 13.85 -10.29
C ILE A 86 18.81 13.28 -9.16
N GLU A 87 17.61 13.81 -8.98
CA GLU A 87 16.65 13.42 -7.96
C GLU A 87 16.24 11.95 -8.10
N TYR A 88 16.29 11.40 -9.32
CA TYR A 88 15.95 10.01 -9.59
C TYR A 88 16.92 9.01 -8.94
N ALA A 89 18.12 9.45 -8.54
CA ALA A 89 19.11 8.59 -7.90
C ALA A 89 18.63 7.99 -6.57
N GLY A 90 17.72 8.67 -5.87
CA GLY A 90 17.19 8.20 -4.58
C GLY A 90 16.02 7.22 -4.69
N PHE A 91 15.46 7.03 -5.90
CA PHE A 91 14.19 6.33 -6.05
C PHE A 91 14.30 4.82 -5.82
N GLU A 92 13.40 4.32 -4.95
CA GLU A 92 13.15 2.91 -4.67
C GLU A 92 11.66 2.73 -4.41
N GLY A 93 11.03 1.76 -5.08
CA GLY A 93 9.59 1.57 -5.02
C GLY A 93 9.06 0.83 -6.23
N VAL A 94 7.76 1.01 -6.50
CA VAL A 94 7.09 0.38 -7.65
C VAL A 94 6.65 1.46 -8.63
N ILE A 95 7.06 1.32 -9.88
CA ILE A 95 6.56 2.09 -11.02
C ILE A 95 5.33 1.36 -11.59
N PRO A 96 4.14 2.00 -11.65
CA PRO A 96 2.92 1.36 -12.11
C PRO A 96 3.02 0.68 -13.48
N ARG A 97 2.28 -0.42 -13.66
CA ARG A 97 2.22 -1.11 -14.96
C ARG A 97 1.52 -0.24 -16.00
N GLY A 98 2.15 -0.07 -17.17
CA GLY A 98 1.64 0.77 -18.26
C GLY A 98 2.44 2.07 -18.45
N GLU A 99 3.16 2.49 -17.40
CA GLU A 99 4.14 3.57 -17.47
C GLU A 99 5.42 3.13 -18.19
N TYR A 100 6.16 4.10 -18.74
CA TYR A 100 7.49 3.86 -19.27
C TYR A 100 8.40 3.41 -18.12
N GLY A 101 9.07 2.26 -18.29
CA GLY A 101 9.82 1.64 -17.19
C GLY A 101 8.96 1.01 -16.08
N GLY A 102 7.70 0.67 -16.31
CA GLY A 102 6.87 -0.01 -15.31
C GLY A 102 7.49 -1.30 -14.77
N GLY A 103 7.55 -1.44 -13.44
CA GLY A 103 8.32 -2.46 -12.73
C GLY A 103 8.68 -2.05 -11.31
N ASP A 104 9.29 -2.96 -10.55
CA ASP A 104 9.84 -2.64 -9.23
C ASP A 104 11.33 -2.25 -9.33
N VAL A 105 11.73 -1.27 -8.51
CA VAL A 105 13.06 -0.65 -8.53
C VAL A 105 13.60 -0.62 -7.11
N ILE A 106 14.86 -1.02 -6.94
CA ILE A 106 15.61 -0.81 -5.70
C ILE A 106 16.91 -0.06 -5.97
N VAL A 107 17.38 0.72 -4.98
CA VAL A 107 18.73 1.31 -5.02
C VAL A 107 19.73 0.22 -4.66
N TRP A 108 20.28 -0.43 -5.69
CA TRP A 108 21.13 -1.61 -5.53
C TRP A 108 22.55 -1.25 -5.11
N ASP A 109 23.10 -0.13 -5.57
CA ASP A 109 24.36 0.43 -5.09
C ASP A 109 24.37 1.95 -5.25
N ARG A 110 25.19 2.64 -4.47
CA ARG A 110 25.38 4.10 -4.56
C ARG A 110 26.75 4.47 -4.02
N GLY A 111 27.25 5.62 -4.44
CA GLY A 111 28.49 6.15 -3.90
C GLY A 111 29.01 7.33 -4.70
N VAL A 112 30.33 7.48 -4.70
CA VAL A 112 31.04 8.52 -5.43
C VAL A 112 31.81 7.88 -6.59
N TRP A 113 31.86 8.55 -7.73
CA TRP A 113 32.73 8.17 -8.83
C TRP A 113 33.80 9.23 -9.05
N ARG A 114 34.94 8.87 -9.63
CA ARG A 114 36.00 9.82 -9.99
C ARG A 114 36.43 9.58 -11.43
N PRO A 115 36.27 10.54 -12.34
CA PRO A 115 36.79 10.39 -13.69
C PRO A 115 38.32 10.40 -13.67
N VAL A 116 38.93 9.56 -14.52
CA VAL A 116 40.38 9.60 -14.77
C VAL A 116 40.71 10.71 -15.77
N GLU A 117 39.85 10.89 -16.78
CA GLU A 117 39.99 11.95 -17.76
C GLU A 117 39.57 13.32 -17.19
N ALA A 118 40.31 14.38 -17.54
CA ALA A 118 39.99 15.76 -17.11
C ALA A 118 38.68 16.31 -17.75
N ASP A 119 38.29 15.77 -18.90
CA ASP A 119 37.02 16.07 -19.59
C ASP A 119 36.22 14.77 -19.76
N PRO A 120 35.44 14.35 -18.74
CA PRO A 120 34.64 13.13 -18.79
C PRO A 120 33.53 13.18 -19.84
N ALA A 121 32.96 14.36 -20.12
CA ALA A 121 31.93 14.50 -21.14
C ALA A 121 32.51 14.23 -22.54
N GLY A 122 33.67 14.82 -22.85
CA GLY A 122 34.41 14.53 -24.07
C GLY A 122 34.84 13.07 -24.19
N ALA A 123 35.20 12.42 -23.08
CA ALA A 123 35.57 10.99 -23.06
C ALA A 123 34.37 10.07 -23.43
N ILE A 124 33.18 10.37 -22.92
CA ILE A 124 31.94 9.67 -23.30
C ILE A 124 31.63 9.89 -24.79
N GLU A 125 31.77 11.11 -25.31
CA GLU A 125 31.61 11.39 -26.73
C GLU A 125 32.63 10.64 -27.60
N ALA A 126 33.89 10.56 -27.16
CA ALA A 126 34.95 9.81 -27.82
C ALA A 126 34.70 8.29 -27.79
N GLY A 127 33.95 7.80 -26.80
CA GLY A 127 33.53 6.39 -26.70
C GLY A 127 34.35 5.55 -25.74
N THR A 128 35.13 6.18 -24.86
CA THR A 128 35.88 5.47 -23.82
C THR A 128 36.01 6.39 -22.60
N LEU A 129 35.57 5.91 -21.45
CA LEU A 129 35.64 6.63 -20.17
C LEU A 129 36.25 5.70 -19.12
N HIS A 130 37.29 6.16 -18.42
CA HIS A 130 37.87 5.47 -17.27
C HIS A 130 37.48 6.21 -15.99
N PHE A 131 37.10 5.45 -14.97
CA PHE A 131 36.69 6.05 -13.71
C PHE A 131 36.87 5.09 -12.55
N ASP A 132 37.03 5.63 -11.36
CA ASP A 132 37.01 4.88 -10.11
C ASP A 132 35.63 4.98 -9.46
N LEU A 133 35.16 3.89 -8.86
CA LEU A 133 33.97 3.86 -8.03
C LEU A 133 34.36 3.65 -6.57
N GLU A 134 33.68 4.37 -5.69
CA GLU A 134 33.70 4.19 -4.23
C GLU A 134 32.24 4.03 -3.78
N GLY A 135 31.70 2.81 -3.89
CA GLY A 135 30.32 2.46 -3.51
C GLY A 135 30.23 1.47 -2.36
N GLU A 136 28.99 1.13 -2.02
CA GLU A 136 28.70 0.14 -0.97
C GLU A 136 28.91 -1.31 -1.48
N LYS A 137 28.73 -1.56 -2.78
CA LYS A 137 28.99 -2.86 -3.42
C LYS A 137 30.11 -2.82 -4.47
N LEU A 138 30.13 -1.80 -5.31
CA LEU A 138 31.13 -1.63 -6.35
C LEU A 138 32.24 -0.70 -5.85
N ALA A 139 33.47 -1.16 -5.95
CA ALA A 139 34.66 -0.36 -5.69
C ALA A 139 35.76 -0.72 -6.68
N GLY A 140 36.65 0.22 -6.97
CA GLY A 140 37.76 0.03 -7.90
C GLY A 140 37.57 0.71 -9.25
N ARG A 141 38.44 0.36 -10.21
CA ARG A 141 38.56 1.04 -11.50
C ARG A 141 37.72 0.37 -12.56
N PHE A 142 36.85 1.15 -13.20
CA PHE A 142 35.98 0.73 -14.27
C PHE A 142 36.28 1.45 -15.58
N VAL A 143 35.81 0.84 -16.68
CA VAL A 143 35.85 1.43 -18.02
C VAL A 143 34.53 1.19 -18.72
N LEU A 144 34.01 2.25 -19.34
CA LEU A 144 32.97 2.17 -20.35
C LEU A 144 33.61 2.29 -21.74
N VAL A 145 33.39 1.31 -22.62
CA VAL A 145 33.89 1.32 -24.01
C VAL A 145 32.74 1.15 -24.99
N ARG A 146 32.51 2.12 -25.89
CA ARG A 146 31.47 2.04 -26.92
C ARG A 146 31.91 1.12 -28.05
N THR A 147 31.05 0.18 -28.42
CA THR A 147 31.33 -0.81 -29.48
C THR A 147 30.52 -0.61 -30.74
N SER A 148 29.37 0.07 -30.66
CA SER A 148 28.60 0.45 -31.83
C SER A 148 27.83 1.75 -31.59
N ARG A 149 27.61 2.51 -32.68
CA ARG A 149 26.73 3.69 -32.70
C ARG A 149 25.43 3.32 -33.43
N GLY A 150 24.29 3.71 -32.88
CA GLY A 150 22.97 3.39 -33.44
C GLY A 150 21.84 4.11 -32.71
N GLU A 151 20.60 3.64 -32.85
CA GLU A 151 19.45 4.23 -32.15
C GLU A 151 19.60 4.16 -30.61
N LYS A 152 20.28 3.11 -30.12
CA LYS A 152 20.81 2.98 -28.77
C LYS A 152 22.27 2.55 -28.84
N ASP A 153 23.20 3.41 -28.43
CA ASP A 153 24.62 3.11 -28.42
C ASP A 153 24.93 1.93 -27.49
N GLN A 154 25.69 0.96 -27.98
CA GLN A 154 26.11 -0.18 -27.17
C GLN A 154 27.51 0.03 -26.62
N TRP A 155 27.65 -0.23 -25.34
CA TRP A 155 28.87 -0.12 -24.58
C TRP A 155 29.17 -1.43 -23.86
N PHE A 156 30.42 -1.59 -23.45
CA PHE A 156 30.79 -2.54 -22.41
C PHE A 156 31.20 -1.78 -21.16
N LEU A 157 30.64 -2.19 -20.03
CA LEU A 157 31.14 -1.86 -18.69
C LEU A 157 32.09 -2.98 -18.24
N LEU A 158 33.32 -2.59 -17.90
CA LEU A 158 34.42 -3.48 -17.56
C LEU A 158 35.03 -3.06 -16.23
N HIS A 159 35.29 -4.01 -15.34
CA HIS A 159 36.15 -3.77 -14.18
C HIS A 159 37.61 -4.06 -14.54
N LYS A 160 38.55 -3.27 -14.01
CA LYS A 160 39.99 -3.51 -14.20
C LYS A 160 40.50 -4.53 -13.20
N GLN A 161 41.67 -5.09 -13.51
CA GLN A 161 42.41 -5.91 -12.56
C GLN A 161 43.10 -4.97 -11.55
N ASP A 162 42.48 -4.79 -10.40
CA ASP A 162 43.00 -3.99 -9.28
C ASP A 162 42.80 -4.71 -7.93
N GLU A 163 42.92 -3.99 -6.81
CA GLU A 163 42.77 -4.54 -5.46
C GLU A 163 41.33 -4.94 -5.09
N HIS A 164 40.32 -4.44 -5.81
CA HIS A 164 38.91 -4.77 -5.60
C HIS A 164 38.42 -5.90 -6.51
N ALA A 165 39.27 -6.40 -7.42
CA ALA A 165 38.91 -7.43 -8.38
C ALA A 165 38.53 -8.76 -7.72
N GLN A 166 37.34 -9.27 -8.06
CA GLN A 166 36.79 -10.52 -7.52
C GLN A 166 36.38 -11.45 -8.67
N PRO A 167 37.20 -12.47 -9.01
CA PRO A 167 36.85 -13.44 -10.04
C PRO A 167 35.55 -14.19 -9.73
N GLY A 168 34.65 -14.31 -10.72
CA GLY A 168 33.36 -14.99 -10.57
C GLY A 168 32.26 -14.16 -9.91
N TRP A 169 32.51 -12.88 -9.58
CA TRP A 169 31.53 -12.02 -8.93
C TRP A 169 30.32 -11.74 -9.82
N ASP A 170 29.11 -11.94 -9.28
CA ASP A 170 27.84 -11.64 -9.97
C ASP A 170 26.91 -10.74 -9.14
N ALA A 171 26.22 -9.82 -9.82
CA ALA A 171 25.33 -8.87 -9.17
C ALA A 171 24.13 -9.54 -8.50
N GLU A 172 23.69 -10.69 -9.02
CA GLU A 172 22.56 -11.44 -8.47
C GLU A 172 22.87 -12.09 -7.11
N ASP A 173 24.14 -12.28 -6.76
CA ASP A 173 24.54 -12.74 -5.41
C ASP A 173 24.33 -11.65 -4.34
N HIS A 174 24.01 -10.42 -4.77
CA HIS A 174 23.81 -9.26 -3.90
C HIS A 174 22.44 -8.58 -4.12
N PRO A 175 21.30 -9.28 -3.98
CA PRO A 175 19.99 -8.81 -4.47
C PRO A 175 19.31 -7.73 -3.62
N ARG A 176 19.93 -7.31 -2.50
CA ARG A 176 19.34 -6.39 -1.52
C ARG A 176 19.69 -4.92 -1.79
N SER A 177 18.80 -4.01 -1.49
CA SER A 177 19.00 -2.57 -1.57
C SER A 177 20.05 -2.10 -0.54
N VAL A 178 20.88 -1.13 -0.93
CA VAL A 178 21.76 -0.41 0.00
C VAL A 178 21.05 0.74 0.72
N LYS A 179 19.87 1.13 0.21
CA LYS A 179 19.00 2.14 0.84
C LYS A 179 18.17 1.52 1.97
N SER A 180 17.52 0.38 1.73
CA SER A 180 16.54 -0.23 2.65
C SER A 180 16.92 -1.60 3.20
N GLY A 181 17.92 -2.28 2.63
CA GLY A 181 18.21 -3.68 2.92
C GLY A 181 17.22 -4.68 2.30
N ARG A 182 16.21 -4.19 1.56
CA ARG A 182 15.12 -5.02 1.00
C ARG A 182 15.44 -5.54 -0.40
N THR A 183 14.84 -6.67 -0.77
CA THR A 183 14.85 -7.17 -2.14
C THR A 183 13.74 -6.51 -2.97
N ASN A 184 13.85 -6.62 -4.29
CA ASN A 184 12.78 -6.23 -5.21
C ASN A 184 11.43 -6.92 -4.90
N ASP A 185 11.42 -8.18 -4.44
CA ASP A 185 10.19 -8.89 -4.05
C ASP A 185 9.57 -8.28 -2.79
N GLU A 186 10.41 -7.96 -1.80
CA GLU A 186 9.99 -7.31 -0.57
C GLU A 186 9.45 -5.90 -0.88
N VAL A 187 10.10 -5.11 -1.73
CA VAL A 187 9.64 -3.76 -2.15
C VAL A 187 8.37 -3.83 -2.99
N ALA A 188 8.24 -4.80 -3.89
CA ALA A 188 7.01 -4.99 -4.66
C ALA A 188 5.81 -5.39 -3.77
N ALA A 189 6.04 -6.18 -2.72
CA ALA A 189 4.99 -6.64 -1.81
C ALA A 189 4.52 -5.55 -0.84
N ALA A 190 5.39 -4.64 -0.43
CA ALA A 190 5.07 -3.54 0.47
C ALA A 190 5.97 -2.33 0.16
N PRO A 191 5.67 -1.52 -0.88
CA PRO A 191 6.47 -0.34 -1.18
C PRO A 191 6.54 0.57 0.05
N ASP A 192 7.62 1.35 0.20
CA ASP A 192 7.73 2.45 1.19
C ASP A 192 7.47 3.82 0.55
N ALA A 193 7.49 3.87 -0.78
CA ALA A 193 7.18 5.02 -1.62
C ALA A 193 6.47 4.54 -2.90
N LEU A 194 5.39 5.21 -3.28
CA LEU A 194 4.89 5.17 -4.65
C LEU A 194 5.30 6.47 -5.32
N TRP A 195 5.92 6.35 -6.48
CA TRP A 195 6.21 7.51 -7.30
C TRP A 195 4.97 7.86 -8.12
N HIS A 196 4.42 9.04 -7.85
CA HIS A 196 3.26 9.59 -8.52
C HIS A 196 3.69 10.40 -9.73
N GLY A 197 3.37 9.86 -10.90
CA GLY A 197 3.80 10.44 -12.16
C GLY A 197 3.07 11.64 -12.70
N ASP A 198 2.14 12.11 -11.91
CA ASP A 198 1.28 13.22 -12.20
C ASP A 198 1.69 14.46 -11.37
N ARG A 199 2.81 14.41 -10.63
CA ARG A 199 3.23 15.44 -9.67
C ARG A 199 4.63 16.01 -9.97
N PRO A 200 4.90 17.29 -9.62
CA PRO A 200 6.24 17.87 -9.69
C PRO A 200 7.26 17.06 -8.87
N ALA A 201 8.53 17.00 -9.31
CA ALA A 201 9.56 16.12 -8.71
C ALA A 201 9.75 16.27 -7.19
N ALA A 202 9.53 17.47 -6.65
CA ALA A 202 9.60 17.75 -5.21
C ALA A 202 8.44 17.12 -4.40
N GLU A 203 7.38 16.67 -5.07
CA GLU A 203 6.12 16.15 -4.53
C GLU A 203 5.74 14.78 -5.14
N ALA A 204 6.58 14.25 -6.03
CA ALA A 204 6.35 13.03 -6.81
C ALA A 204 6.67 11.75 -6.03
N GLU A 205 7.51 11.84 -5.01
CA GLU A 205 7.65 10.78 -4.01
C GLU A 205 6.49 10.90 -3.01
N GLU A 206 5.43 10.11 -3.21
CA GLU A 206 4.50 9.85 -2.12
C GLU A 206 5.10 8.73 -1.29
N ALA A 207 5.43 9.01 -0.03
CA ALA A 207 5.70 7.95 0.93
C ALA A 207 4.45 7.05 0.99
N VAL A 208 4.55 5.87 0.41
CA VAL A 208 3.50 4.85 0.51
C VAL A 208 4.12 3.81 1.38
N GLY A 209 4.13 4.10 2.67
CA GLY A 209 4.88 3.44 3.72
C GLY A 209 5.61 4.51 4.56
N GLY A 210 5.73 4.43 5.87
CA GLY A 210 5.25 3.43 6.78
C GLY A 210 4.20 4.03 7.69
N TRP A 211 2.97 3.53 7.60
CA TRP A 211 2.19 3.41 8.84
C TRP A 211 2.97 2.46 9.73
N GLN A 212 3.91 2.99 10.50
CA GLN A 212 4.77 2.18 11.36
C GLN A 212 3.95 1.82 12.60
N ALA A 213 3.98 0.53 12.95
CA ALA A 213 3.48 0.12 14.25
C ALA A 213 4.26 0.90 15.33
N PRO A 214 3.64 1.17 16.49
CA PRO A 214 4.35 1.74 17.61
C PRO A 214 5.54 0.85 17.97
N THR A 215 6.68 1.47 18.24
CA THR A 215 7.87 0.82 18.81
C THR A 215 7.56 0.24 20.19
N GLU A 216 8.40 -0.69 20.66
CA GLU A 216 8.28 -1.24 22.02
C GLU A 216 8.34 -0.13 23.09
N ASP A 217 9.21 0.87 22.89
CA ASP A 217 9.32 2.02 23.80
C ASP A 217 8.06 2.88 23.80
N GLU A 218 7.44 3.13 22.63
CA GLU A 218 6.17 3.84 22.55
C GLU A 218 5.06 3.05 23.26
N LEU A 219 4.99 1.71 23.11
CA LEU A 219 4.01 0.88 23.81
C LEU A 219 4.26 0.85 25.32
N ALA A 220 5.52 0.76 25.76
CA ALA A 220 5.89 0.83 27.16
C ALA A 220 5.52 2.19 27.78
N ALA A 221 5.69 3.28 27.02
CA ALA A 221 5.26 4.61 27.44
C ALA A 221 3.74 4.69 27.63
N LEU A 222 2.94 4.03 26.78
CA LEU A 222 1.49 3.92 26.95
C LEU A 222 1.12 3.17 28.24
N ASP A 223 1.85 2.09 28.56
CA ASP A 223 1.61 1.28 29.77
C ASP A 223 1.97 2.01 31.06
N ALA A 224 3.01 2.86 31.01
CA ALA A 224 3.46 3.64 32.16
C ALA A 224 2.51 4.80 32.51
N LEU A 225 1.56 5.15 31.64
CA LEU A 225 0.56 6.16 31.95
C LEU A 225 -0.40 5.68 33.04
N GLY A 226 -0.83 6.60 33.90
CA GLY A 226 -1.96 6.36 34.82
C GLY A 226 -3.31 6.31 34.08
N VAL A 227 -4.37 6.80 34.72
CA VAL A 227 -5.72 6.85 34.12
C VAL A 227 -5.86 7.84 32.95
N LYS A 228 -4.90 8.77 32.79
CA LYS A 228 -4.82 9.78 31.72
C LYS A 228 -3.36 10.24 31.55
N GLY A 229 -3.02 10.80 30.38
CA GLY A 229 -1.67 11.30 30.11
C GLY A 229 -1.47 11.75 28.67
N ARG A 230 -0.23 12.14 28.35
CA ARG A 230 0.21 12.41 26.97
C ARG A 230 1.01 11.23 26.47
N TRP A 231 0.70 10.77 25.26
CA TRP A 231 1.39 9.66 24.61
C TRP A 231 1.92 10.12 23.26
N SER A 232 3.22 9.95 23.01
CA SER A 232 3.83 10.21 21.72
C SER A 232 3.86 8.92 20.92
N VAL A 233 3.30 8.93 19.71
CA VAL A 233 3.30 7.78 18.80
C VAL A 233 3.30 8.27 17.36
N ALA A 234 4.11 7.65 16.50
CA ALA A 234 4.18 7.99 15.07
C ALA A 234 4.36 9.49 14.82
N GLY A 235 5.21 10.14 15.61
CA GLY A 235 5.52 11.58 15.51
C GLY A 235 4.39 12.53 15.97
N ARG A 236 3.33 12.02 16.60
CA ARG A 236 2.22 12.84 17.12
C ARG A 236 2.09 12.68 18.64
N GLU A 237 1.72 13.75 19.32
CA GLU A 237 1.37 13.73 20.74
C GLU A 237 -0.16 13.65 20.91
N LEU A 238 -0.65 12.66 21.66
CA LEU A 238 -2.07 12.46 21.97
C LEU A 238 -2.36 12.67 23.46
N ALA A 239 -3.40 13.45 23.75
CA ALA A 239 -3.98 13.54 25.08
C ALA A 239 -4.98 12.37 25.31
N LEU A 240 -4.58 11.40 26.12
CA LEU A 240 -5.36 10.20 26.43
C LEU A 240 -6.09 10.33 27.76
N THR A 241 -7.33 9.82 27.84
CA THR A 241 -8.17 9.94 29.04
C THR A 241 -8.97 8.68 29.32
N ASN A 242 -9.20 8.40 30.61
CA ASN A 242 -9.98 7.26 31.09
C ASN A 242 -9.42 5.92 30.57
N LEU A 243 -8.09 5.76 30.64
CA LEU A 243 -7.36 4.62 30.06
C LEU A 243 -7.80 3.28 30.65
N ASP A 244 -8.04 3.22 31.96
CA ASP A 244 -8.43 1.98 32.65
C ASP A 244 -9.94 1.70 32.56
N LYS A 245 -10.70 2.53 31.82
CA LYS A 245 -12.13 2.33 31.65
C LYS A 245 -12.39 1.04 30.88
N VAL A 246 -13.12 0.12 31.51
CA VAL A 246 -13.57 -1.13 30.87
C VAL A 246 -14.61 -0.80 29.79
N LEU A 247 -14.29 -1.10 28.53
CA LEU A 247 -15.20 -0.95 27.39
C LEU A 247 -15.93 -2.26 27.09
N PHE A 248 -15.29 -3.40 27.36
CA PHE A 248 -15.90 -4.72 27.23
C PHE A 248 -15.70 -5.51 28.52
N PRO A 249 -16.77 -5.69 29.31
CA PRO A 249 -16.70 -6.55 30.49
C PRO A 249 -16.34 -7.98 30.10
N GLY A 250 -15.54 -8.65 30.93
CA GLY A 250 -15.14 -10.02 30.68
C GLY A 250 -14.18 -10.55 31.74
N PRO A 251 -13.73 -11.80 31.60
CA PRO A 251 -12.76 -12.41 32.51
C PRO A 251 -11.48 -11.59 32.62
N ARG A 252 -10.84 -11.59 33.80
CA ARG A 252 -9.57 -10.89 34.06
C ARG A 252 -9.65 -9.36 33.86
N GLY A 253 -10.78 -8.75 34.20
CA GLY A 253 -10.96 -7.28 34.12
C GLY A 253 -11.49 -6.76 32.78
N GLY A 254 -11.69 -7.62 31.78
CA GLY A 254 -12.24 -7.23 30.48
C GLY A 254 -11.23 -6.54 29.57
N VAL A 255 -11.74 -5.79 28.58
CA VAL A 255 -10.95 -4.95 27.66
C VAL A 255 -11.16 -3.49 28.04
N THR A 256 -10.05 -2.80 28.31
CA THR A 256 -10.04 -1.39 28.66
C THR A 256 -9.92 -0.48 27.43
N LYS A 257 -10.09 0.83 27.62
CA LYS A 257 -9.79 1.81 26.59
C LYS A 257 -8.30 1.79 26.21
N ARG A 258 -7.38 1.59 27.17
CA ARG A 258 -5.95 1.45 26.88
C ARG A 258 -5.69 0.29 25.91
N ASP A 259 -6.34 -0.85 26.14
CA ASP A 259 -6.22 -2.02 25.27
C ASP A 259 -6.73 -1.74 23.85
N LEU A 260 -7.86 -1.01 23.72
CA LEU A 260 -8.40 -0.61 22.43
C LEU A 260 -7.45 0.34 21.67
N ILE A 261 -6.86 1.31 22.37
CA ILE A 261 -5.87 2.24 21.80
C ILE A 261 -4.64 1.49 21.33
N ARG A 262 -4.08 0.63 22.18
CA ARG A 262 -2.94 -0.24 21.84
C ARG A 262 -3.25 -1.07 20.61
N TYR A 263 -4.39 -1.75 20.61
CA TYR A 263 -4.82 -2.62 19.50
C TYR A 263 -4.81 -1.87 18.17
N TYR A 264 -5.56 -0.77 18.07
CA TYR A 264 -5.67 0.00 16.83
C TYR A 264 -4.33 0.60 16.40
N ALA A 265 -3.48 0.98 17.35
CA ALA A 265 -2.16 1.48 17.02
C ALA A 265 -1.27 0.35 16.43
N THR A 266 -1.25 -0.82 17.08
CA THR A 266 -0.46 -1.98 16.67
C THR A 266 -0.91 -2.58 15.33
N VAL A 267 -2.22 -2.72 15.09
CA VAL A 267 -2.73 -3.25 13.81
C VAL A 267 -2.84 -2.19 12.72
N GLY A 268 -2.61 -0.92 13.06
CA GLY A 268 -2.72 0.20 12.14
C GLY A 268 -2.01 0.03 10.80
N PRO A 269 -0.77 -0.50 10.75
CA PRO A 269 -0.08 -0.76 9.48
C PRO A 269 -0.86 -1.68 8.52
N ALA A 270 -1.51 -2.71 9.06
CA ALA A 270 -2.34 -3.63 8.28
C ALA A 270 -3.74 -3.07 8.01
N MET A 271 -4.28 -2.21 8.87
CA MET A 271 -5.63 -1.67 8.74
C MET A 271 -5.71 -0.46 7.79
N LEU A 272 -4.74 0.44 7.84
CA LEU A 272 -4.74 1.70 7.12
C LEU A 272 -4.80 1.58 5.58
N PRO A 273 -4.25 0.53 4.91
CA PRO A 273 -4.43 0.37 3.47
C PRO A 273 -5.91 0.34 3.02
N TYR A 274 -6.79 -0.12 3.91
CA TYR A 274 -8.24 -0.21 3.65
C TYR A 274 -9.01 1.07 3.99
N LEU A 275 -8.39 2.00 4.73
CA LEU A 275 -9.01 3.25 5.19
C LEU A 275 -8.43 4.49 4.49
N ALA A 276 -7.19 4.43 4.03
CA ALA A 276 -6.46 5.57 3.51
C ALA A 276 -7.18 6.21 2.33
N GLY A 277 -7.26 7.54 2.37
CA GLY A 277 -7.96 8.33 1.37
C GLY A 277 -9.49 8.14 1.35
N ARG A 278 -10.09 7.53 2.37
CA ARG A 278 -11.55 7.29 2.45
C ARG A 278 -12.16 8.05 3.63
N PRO A 279 -13.27 8.76 3.42
CA PRO A 279 -14.07 9.30 4.51
C PRO A 279 -14.53 8.18 5.45
N LEU A 280 -14.44 8.42 6.76
CA LEU A 280 -14.82 7.46 7.79
C LEU A 280 -16.12 7.86 8.49
N ASN A 281 -16.99 6.87 8.64
CA ASN A 281 -18.06 6.87 9.61
C ASN A 281 -17.61 6.03 10.81
N THR A 282 -17.88 6.48 12.03
CA THR A 282 -17.48 5.79 13.26
C THR A 282 -18.69 5.44 14.11
N HIS A 283 -18.67 4.26 14.72
CA HIS A 283 -19.66 3.88 15.73
C HIS A 283 -18.98 3.88 17.10
N ARG A 284 -19.44 4.78 17.97
CA ARG A 284 -18.76 5.10 19.23
C ARG A 284 -19.49 4.52 20.43
N PHE A 285 -18.73 4.01 21.39
CA PHE A 285 -19.18 3.52 22.68
C PHE A 285 -18.32 4.09 23.81
N PRO A 286 -18.39 5.40 24.10
CA PRO A 286 -17.55 6.02 25.13
C PRO A 286 -17.78 5.46 26.54
N GLN A 287 -18.95 4.84 26.77
CA GLN A 287 -19.34 4.19 28.03
C GLN A 287 -19.14 2.66 28.02
N GLY A 288 -18.59 2.09 26.94
CA GLY A 288 -18.49 0.64 26.76
C GLY A 288 -19.73 0.01 26.14
N VAL A 289 -19.64 -1.29 25.83
CA VAL A 289 -20.66 -2.03 25.06
C VAL A 289 -21.92 -2.41 25.83
N THR A 290 -21.94 -2.17 27.15
CA THR A 290 -23.15 -2.37 27.98
C THR A 290 -24.16 -1.25 27.80
N GLU A 291 -23.72 -0.09 27.28
CA GLU A 291 -24.55 1.06 26.98
C GLU A 291 -24.74 1.22 25.47
N PRO A 292 -25.84 1.86 25.01
CA PRO A 292 -26.02 2.15 23.60
C PRO A 292 -24.88 3.02 23.04
N GLY A 293 -24.35 2.61 21.89
CA GLY A 293 -23.45 3.42 21.09
C GLY A 293 -24.17 4.45 20.23
N PHE A 294 -23.42 5.31 19.54
CA PHE A 294 -23.98 6.25 18.58
C PHE A 294 -23.06 6.44 17.37
N TRP A 295 -23.68 6.71 16.22
CA TRP A 295 -22.96 7.01 14.98
C TRP A 295 -22.42 8.43 14.99
N GLN A 296 -21.17 8.57 14.58
CA GLN A 296 -20.55 9.86 14.33
C GLN A 296 -19.90 9.88 12.96
N LYS A 297 -20.35 10.84 12.16
CA LYS A 297 -19.83 11.14 10.82
C LYS A 297 -19.04 12.45 10.83
N GLU A 298 -19.64 13.49 11.41
CA GLU A 298 -19.03 14.82 11.53
C GLU A 298 -17.81 14.81 12.48
N VAL A 299 -16.72 15.43 12.01
CA VAL A 299 -15.53 15.68 12.83
C VAL A 299 -15.89 16.60 14.00
N PRO A 300 -15.52 16.26 15.25
CA PRO A 300 -15.85 17.10 16.39
C PRO A 300 -15.02 18.40 16.37
N GLN A 301 -15.58 19.50 16.87
CA GLN A 301 -14.91 20.82 16.89
C GLN A 301 -13.57 20.84 17.66
N HIS A 302 -13.39 19.93 18.61
CA HIS A 302 -12.16 19.80 19.41
C HIS A 302 -11.19 18.74 18.85
N ALA A 303 -11.43 18.27 17.62
CA ALA A 303 -10.50 17.41 16.90
C ALA A 303 -9.12 18.09 16.80
N PRO A 304 -8.01 17.35 16.99
CA PRO A 304 -6.68 17.91 16.76
C PRO A 304 -6.51 18.42 15.33
N ASP A 305 -5.84 19.57 15.18
CA ASP A 305 -5.64 20.23 13.88
C ASP A 305 -4.84 19.39 12.88
N TRP A 306 -4.06 18.43 13.37
CA TRP A 306 -3.26 17.53 12.53
C TRP A 306 -4.07 16.38 11.93
N LEU A 307 -5.32 16.17 12.34
CA LEU A 307 -6.16 15.14 11.75
C LEU A 307 -6.49 15.49 10.31
N THR A 308 -6.24 14.55 9.40
CA THR A 308 -6.67 14.69 8.03
C THR A 308 -8.20 14.57 7.97
N THR A 309 -8.80 15.54 7.30
CA THR A 309 -10.26 15.62 7.13
C THR A 309 -10.60 15.83 5.67
N TRP A 310 -11.73 15.27 5.25
CA TRP A 310 -12.32 15.53 3.94
C TRP A 310 -13.65 16.26 4.11
N ARG A 311 -13.91 17.23 3.24
CA ARG A 311 -15.15 17.98 3.23
C ARG A 311 -16.03 17.54 2.06
N ASN A 312 -17.25 17.11 2.38
CA ASN A 312 -18.29 16.86 1.40
C ASN A 312 -18.91 18.19 0.94
N GLU A 313 -18.42 18.73 -0.17
CA GLU A 313 -18.96 19.97 -0.77
C GLU A 313 -20.40 19.79 -1.29
N ARG A 314 -20.89 18.56 -1.42
CA ARG A 314 -22.26 18.23 -1.86
C ARG A 314 -23.21 17.92 -0.69
N ALA A 315 -22.81 18.16 0.55
CA ALA A 315 -23.65 17.88 1.72
C ALA A 315 -24.87 18.83 1.79
N ASP A 316 -26.06 18.25 1.94
CA ASP A 316 -27.28 19.03 2.10
C ASP A 316 -27.33 19.72 3.48
N PRO A 317 -28.13 20.80 3.65
CA PRO A 317 -28.32 21.45 4.94
C PRO A 317 -28.76 20.44 6.03
N GLY A 318 -27.96 20.32 7.09
CA GLY A 318 -28.20 19.39 8.20
C GLY A 318 -27.48 18.04 8.06
N GLU A 319 -26.81 17.78 6.94
CA GLU A 319 -25.92 16.64 6.78
C GLU A 319 -24.51 16.93 7.30
N SER A 320 -23.76 15.86 7.62
CA SER A 320 -22.35 15.98 7.97
C SER A 320 -21.54 16.44 6.77
N GLN A 321 -20.75 17.49 6.97
CA GLN A 321 -19.92 18.13 5.96
C GLN A 321 -18.48 17.67 6.07
N ARG A 322 -17.94 17.45 7.27
CA ARG A 322 -16.52 17.12 7.47
C ARG A 322 -16.37 15.73 8.07
N TYR A 323 -15.58 14.88 7.42
CA TYR A 323 -15.32 13.51 7.80
C TYR A 323 -13.84 13.32 8.13
N VAL A 324 -13.53 12.42 9.06
CA VAL A 324 -12.14 11.98 9.30
C VAL A 324 -11.68 11.12 8.12
N VAL A 325 -10.43 11.29 7.69
CA VAL A 325 -9.75 10.35 6.80
C VAL A 325 -8.55 9.79 7.56
N ALA A 326 -8.54 8.48 7.83
CA ALA A 326 -7.46 7.86 8.56
C ALA A 326 -6.25 7.60 7.66
N ASP A 327 -5.12 8.18 8.05
CA ASP A 327 -3.87 8.22 7.28
C ASP A 327 -2.63 7.93 8.13
N SER A 328 -2.81 7.65 9.43
CA SER A 328 -1.72 7.37 10.36
C SER A 328 -2.17 6.52 11.55
N VAL A 329 -1.21 5.84 12.17
CA VAL A 329 -1.40 5.09 13.42
C VAL A 329 -1.88 6.00 14.55
N ALA A 330 -1.38 7.25 14.59
CA ALA A 330 -1.86 8.26 15.54
C ALA A 330 -3.35 8.59 15.34
N THR A 331 -3.83 8.70 14.09
CA THR A 331 -5.27 8.91 13.80
C THR A 331 -6.10 7.76 14.36
N LEU A 332 -5.68 6.50 14.20
CA LEU A 332 -6.38 5.33 14.74
C LEU A 332 -6.38 5.31 16.27
N ALA A 333 -5.23 5.59 16.90
CA ALA A 333 -5.13 5.72 18.35
C ALA A 333 -6.04 6.82 18.91
N TRP A 334 -6.15 7.96 18.21
CA TRP A 334 -7.05 9.04 18.58
C TRP A 334 -8.52 8.61 18.49
N LEU A 335 -8.93 7.93 17.40
CA LEU A 335 -10.27 7.39 17.22
C LEU A 335 -10.64 6.40 18.35
N ALA A 336 -9.71 5.52 18.70
CA ALA A 336 -9.86 4.57 19.81
C ALA A 336 -10.01 5.27 21.16
N ASN A 337 -9.19 6.28 21.45
CA ASN A 337 -9.30 7.10 22.67
C ASN A 337 -10.65 7.85 22.73
N TYR A 338 -11.16 8.26 21.57
CA TYR A 338 -12.47 8.85 21.41
C TYR A 338 -13.61 7.81 21.52
N GLY A 339 -13.29 6.54 21.72
CA GLY A 339 -14.25 5.45 21.93
C GLY A 339 -14.92 5.00 20.64
N ALA A 340 -14.31 5.20 19.48
CA ALA A 340 -14.75 4.56 18.24
C ALA A 340 -14.35 3.08 18.28
N LEU A 341 -15.35 2.20 18.30
CA LEU A 341 -15.15 0.74 18.30
C LEU A 341 -15.26 0.20 16.88
N GLU A 342 -16.19 0.71 16.08
CA GLU A 342 -16.32 0.31 14.68
C GLU A 342 -15.89 1.46 13.76
N LEU A 343 -15.01 1.15 12.80
CA LEU A 343 -14.59 2.04 11.73
C LEU A 343 -15.22 1.58 10.41
N HIS A 344 -15.89 2.50 9.73
CA HIS A 344 -16.60 2.24 8.48
C HIS A 344 -16.13 3.19 7.40
N ALA A 345 -15.25 2.71 6.54
CA ALA A 345 -14.73 3.48 5.41
C ALA A 345 -15.70 3.45 4.23
N TRP A 346 -15.75 4.55 3.49
CA TRP A 346 -16.43 4.59 2.20
C TRP A 346 -15.72 3.67 1.20
N THR A 347 -16.49 3.04 0.31
CA THR A 347 -15.94 2.14 -0.71
C THR A 347 -15.36 2.89 -1.91
N SER A 348 -15.73 4.17 -2.07
CA SER A 348 -15.04 5.16 -2.91
C SER A 348 -13.95 5.91 -2.13
N ARG A 349 -13.02 6.54 -2.85
CA ARG A 349 -11.99 7.41 -2.25
C ARG A 349 -12.50 8.84 -2.21
N ALA A 350 -11.94 9.67 -1.33
CA ALA A 350 -12.26 11.09 -1.22
C ALA A 350 -12.00 11.88 -2.51
N ALA A 351 -11.00 11.45 -3.31
CA ALA A 351 -10.65 12.07 -4.58
C ALA A 351 -11.70 11.83 -5.68
N ASP A 352 -12.41 10.71 -5.62
CA ASP A 352 -13.52 10.38 -6.53
C ASP A 352 -14.57 9.61 -5.75
N VAL A 353 -15.54 10.35 -5.22
CA VAL A 353 -16.57 9.79 -4.36
C VAL A 353 -17.66 9.05 -5.11
N ASP A 354 -17.77 9.23 -6.43
CA ASP A 354 -18.86 8.70 -7.26
C ASP A 354 -18.55 7.28 -7.78
N HIS A 355 -17.27 6.93 -7.86
CA HIS A 355 -16.80 5.63 -8.34
C HIS A 355 -16.16 4.79 -7.22
N PRO A 356 -16.85 3.75 -6.71
CA PRO A 356 -16.25 2.85 -5.74
C PRO A 356 -15.05 2.10 -6.32
N THR A 357 -14.11 1.77 -5.43
CA THR A 357 -12.96 0.90 -5.76
C THR A 357 -13.13 -0.51 -5.18
N TRP A 358 -14.29 -0.79 -4.57
CA TRP A 358 -14.63 -2.07 -3.96
C TRP A 358 -16.04 -2.48 -4.33
N VAL A 359 -16.21 -3.73 -4.73
CA VAL A 359 -17.50 -4.43 -4.77
C VAL A 359 -17.53 -5.43 -3.62
N LEU A 360 -18.69 -5.50 -2.97
CA LEU A 360 -18.83 -6.22 -1.72
C LEU A 360 -20.06 -7.13 -1.78
N PHE A 361 -19.89 -8.34 -1.26
CA PHE A 361 -20.99 -9.27 -1.00
C PHE A 361 -21.10 -9.49 0.50
N ASP A 362 -22.19 -9.02 1.10
CA ASP A 362 -22.46 -9.19 2.53
C ASP A 362 -23.40 -10.37 2.73
N ILE A 363 -22.87 -11.45 3.33
CA ILE A 363 -23.60 -12.70 3.55
C ILE A 363 -24.09 -12.68 5.00
N ASP A 364 -25.33 -12.23 5.15
CA ASP A 364 -25.98 -12.00 6.44
C ASP A 364 -26.84 -13.21 6.84
N PRO A 365 -26.51 -13.93 7.93
CA PRO A 365 -27.34 -15.04 8.38
C PRO A 365 -28.67 -14.58 8.95
N GLY A 366 -29.73 -15.31 8.61
CA GLY A 366 -31.01 -15.20 9.28
C GLY A 366 -30.97 -15.82 10.69
N PRO A 367 -32.07 -15.75 11.45
CA PRO A 367 -32.15 -16.34 12.79
C PRO A 367 -31.95 -17.87 12.83
N GLU A 368 -32.25 -18.57 11.74
CA GLU A 368 -32.18 -20.04 11.65
C GLU A 368 -30.99 -20.50 10.79
N THR A 369 -30.26 -19.57 10.16
CA THR A 369 -29.08 -19.88 9.33
C THR A 369 -27.88 -20.23 10.21
N THR A 370 -27.32 -21.40 9.99
CA THR A 370 -26.08 -21.87 10.61
C THR A 370 -24.87 -21.18 9.99
N PHE A 371 -23.73 -21.18 10.69
CA PHE A 371 -22.50 -20.62 10.12
C PHE A 371 -21.95 -21.47 8.96
N GLU A 372 -22.17 -22.78 8.99
CA GLU A 372 -21.79 -23.67 7.88
C GLU A 372 -22.51 -23.30 6.58
N GLU A 373 -23.81 -22.99 6.64
CA GLU A 373 -24.58 -22.50 5.49
C GLU A 373 -24.06 -21.14 4.99
N VAL A 374 -23.55 -20.27 5.88
CA VAL A 374 -22.88 -19.03 5.49
C VAL A 374 -21.56 -19.31 4.77
N LEU A 375 -20.78 -20.29 5.23
CA LEU A 375 -19.55 -20.73 4.56
C LEU A 375 -19.84 -21.31 3.17
N GLU A 376 -20.89 -22.13 3.04
CA GLU A 376 -21.32 -22.68 1.75
C GLU A 376 -21.66 -21.55 0.74
N LEU A 377 -22.42 -20.54 1.17
CA LEU A 377 -22.71 -19.37 0.35
C LEU A 377 -21.43 -18.59 -0.01
N ALA A 378 -20.47 -18.43 0.91
CA ALA A 378 -19.20 -17.78 0.63
C ALA A 378 -18.35 -18.56 -0.41
N ARG A 379 -18.34 -19.90 -0.34
CA ARG A 379 -17.67 -20.74 -1.34
C ARG A 379 -18.30 -20.62 -2.72
N LEU A 380 -19.63 -20.52 -2.80
CA LEU A 380 -20.29 -20.24 -4.08
C LEU A 380 -19.90 -18.87 -4.65
N HIS A 381 -19.66 -17.86 -3.80
CA HIS A 381 -19.09 -16.58 -4.28
C HIS A 381 -17.67 -16.77 -4.80
N ARG A 382 -16.82 -17.56 -4.14
CA ARG A 382 -15.49 -17.91 -4.67
C ARG A 382 -15.59 -18.52 -6.07
N THR A 383 -16.41 -19.54 -6.24
CA THR A 383 -16.60 -20.22 -7.54
C THR A 383 -17.13 -19.26 -8.61
N ALA A 384 -18.08 -18.39 -8.25
CA ALA A 384 -18.59 -17.37 -9.17
C ALA A 384 -17.49 -16.37 -9.59
N LEU A 385 -16.67 -15.90 -8.64
CA LEU A 385 -15.56 -14.99 -8.92
C LEU A 385 -14.49 -15.64 -9.79
N GLU A 386 -14.13 -16.90 -9.53
CA GLU A 386 -13.20 -17.69 -10.35
C GLU A 386 -13.71 -17.82 -11.79
N HIS A 387 -15.00 -18.12 -11.97
CA HIS A 387 -15.61 -18.19 -13.30
C HIS A 387 -15.61 -16.83 -14.04
N LEU A 388 -15.80 -15.73 -13.30
CA LEU A 388 -15.79 -14.37 -13.83
C LEU A 388 -14.38 -13.80 -14.03
N GLY A 389 -13.33 -14.56 -13.68
CA GLY A 389 -11.94 -14.11 -13.77
C GLY A 389 -11.61 -12.98 -12.79
N LEU A 390 -12.32 -12.91 -11.66
CA LEU A 390 -12.13 -11.90 -10.63
C LEU A 390 -11.45 -12.49 -9.39
N THR A 391 -10.56 -11.72 -8.81
CA THR A 391 -9.90 -11.98 -7.53
C THR A 391 -10.67 -11.25 -6.44
N GLY A 392 -11.11 -11.99 -5.43
CA GLY A 392 -11.68 -11.43 -4.20
C GLY A 392 -11.29 -12.29 -3.01
N ARG A 393 -11.53 -11.78 -1.79
CA ARG A 393 -11.22 -12.50 -0.55
C ARG A 393 -12.35 -12.36 0.48
N PRO A 394 -12.58 -13.39 1.32
CA PRO A 394 -13.57 -13.34 2.39
C PRO A 394 -12.98 -12.75 3.67
N LYS A 395 -13.82 -12.12 4.48
CA LYS A 395 -13.53 -11.81 5.87
C LYS A 395 -14.68 -12.21 6.76
N VAL A 396 -14.39 -12.72 7.95
CA VAL A 396 -15.41 -12.82 8.99
C VAL A 396 -15.76 -11.43 9.48
N THR A 397 -17.03 -11.23 9.80
CA THR A 397 -17.50 -9.92 10.26
C THR A 397 -17.11 -9.63 11.71
N GLY A 398 -16.73 -10.61 12.53
CA GLY A 398 -16.63 -10.48 13.99
C GLY A 398 -18.00 -10.51 14.68
N GLN A 399 -19.05 -10.91 13.95
CA GLN A 399 -20.40 -11.06 14.48
C GLN A 399 -21.02 -12.40 14.06
N ARG A 400 -21.73 -12.47 12.93
CA ARG A 400 -22.41 -13.70 12.49
C ARG A 400 -22.15 -14.04 11.02
N GLY A 401 -21.89 -13.04 10.18
CA GLY A 401 -21.77 -13.20 8.73
C GLY A 401 -20.33 -13.16 8.20
N ILE A 402 -20.24 -13.31 6.88
CA ILE A 402 -19.01 -13.17 6.08
C ILE A 402 -19.22 -12.06 5.04
N GLN A 403 -18.15 -11.34 4.74
CA GLN A 403 -18.12 -10.39 3.63
C GLN A 403 -17.07 -10.83 2.62
N VAL A 404 -17.41 -10.80 1.34
CA VAL A 404 -16.45 -11.02 0.23
C VAL A 404 -16.14 -9.68 -0.43
N TRP A 405 -14.86 -9.34 -0.51
CA TRP A 405 -14.36 -8.07 -1.03
C TRP A 405 -13.66 -8.30 -2.37
N VAL A 406 -14.00 -7.47 -3.36
CA VAL A 406 -13.44 -7.51 -4.71
C VAL A 406 -12.95 -6.10 -5.07
N PRO A 407 -11.64 -5.87 -5.26
CA PRO A 407 -11.14 -4.57 -5.68
C PRO A 407 -11.46 -4.35 -7.16
N ILE A 408 -11.90 -3.13 -7.51
CA ILE A 408 -12.21 -2.72 -8.88
C ILE A 408 -11.55 -1.40 -9.24
N ALA A 409 -11.28 -1.21 -10.52
CA ALA A 409 -10.90 0.09 -11.05
C ALA A 409 -12.07 1.08 -10.84
N PRO A 410 -11.81 2.38 -10.55
CA PRO A 410 -12.85 3.38 -10.35
C PRO A 410 -13.45 3.82 -11.70
N HIS A 411 -14.25 2.93 -12.31
CA HIS A 411 -14.90 3.15 -13.61
C HIS A 411 -16.39 2.84 -13.61
N CYS A 412 -16.88 2.16 -12.57
CA CYS A 412 -18.30 1.88 -12.37
C CYS A 412 -18.88 2.85 -11.36
N THR A 413 -20.11 3.30 -11.57
CA THR A 413 -20.87 4.02 -10.55
C THR A 413 -21.34 3.05 -9.47
N PHE A 414 -21.83 3.59 -8.34
CA PHE A 414 -22.50 2.76 -7.31
C PHE A 414 -23.70 1.99 -7.85
N GLU A 415 -24.50 2.58 -8.75
CA GLU A 415 -25.65 1.91 -9.35
C GLU A 415 -25.22 0.70 -10.18
N GLN A 416 -24.21 0.88 -11.04
CA GLN A 416 -23.65 -0.21 -11.86
C GLN A 416 -23.06 -1.32 -10.99
N THR A 417 -22.29 -0.94 -9.97
CA THR A 417 -21.68 -1.88 -9.03
C THR A 417 -22.74 -2.68 -8.27
N ARG A 418 -23.79 -2.01 -7.77
CA ARG A 418 -24.91 -2.65 -7.09
C ARG A 418 -25.68 -3.58 -7.99
N SER A 419 -25.99 -3.16 -9.22
CA SER A 419 -26.71 -3.99 -10.19
C SER A 419 -25.91 -5.24 -10.55
N TRP A 420 -24.60 -5.10 -10.72
CA TRP A 420 -23.71 -6.22 -10.99
C TRP A 420 -23.66 -7.20 -9.82
N ALA A 421 -23.47 -6.69 -8.60
CA ALA A 421 -23.49 -7.51 -7.38
C ALA A 421 -24.84 -8.20 -7.17
N GLU A 422 -25.96 -7.52 -7.46
CA GLU A 422 -27.30 -8.10 -7.40
C GLU A 422 -27.42 -9.32 -8.33
N THR A 423 -26.98 -9.19 -9.59
CA THR A 423 -27.04 -10.28 -10.56
C THR A 423 -26.22 -11.48 -10.10
N VAL A 424 -24.98 -11.28 -9.63
CA VAL A 424 -24.13 -12.36 -9.10
C VAL A 424 -24.80 -13.02 -7.89
N SER A 425 -25.23 -12.23 -6.89
CA SER A 425 -25.90 -12.76 -5.70
C SER A 425 -27.17 -13.54 -6.05
N ARG A 426 -27.99 -13.06 -6.99
CA ARG A 426 -29.21 -13.76 -7.42
C ARG A 426 -28.90 -15.06 -8.13
N THR A 427 -27.85 -15.12 -8.93
CA THR A 427 -27.40 -16.35 -9.58
C THR A 427 -26.97 -17.39 -8.54
N ILE A 428 -26.19 -16.99 -7.55
CA ILE A 428 -25.80 -17.85 -6.43
C ILE A 428 -27.03 -18.33 -5.64
N GLY A 429 -27.95 -17.41 -5.31
CA GLY A 429 -29.17 -17.75 -4.58
C GLY A 429 -30.15 -18.65 -5.34
N ARG A 430 -30.00 -18.82 -6.66
CA ARG A 430 -30.75 -19.85 -7.43
C ARG A 430 -30.19 -21.26 -7.25
N VAL A 431 -28.91 -21.38 -6.87
CA VAL A 431 -28.28 -22.67 -6.58
C VAL A 431 -28.78 -23.23 -5.25
N LEU A 432 -28.92 -22.36 -4.24
CA LEU A 432 -29.40 -22.71 -2.89
C LEU A 432 -30.64 -21.88 -2.48
N PRO A 433 -31.79 -22.07 -3.14
CA PRO A 433 -32.98 -21.23 -2.94
C PRO A 433 -33.61 -21.36 -1.55
N ASP A 434 -33.35 -22.48 -0.87
CA ASP A 434 -33.87 -22.72 0.48
C ASP A 434 -33.07 -21.99 1.57
N LEU A 435 -31.80 -21.62 1.28
CA LEU A 435 -30.93 -20.92 2.21
C LEU A 435 -31.04 -19.39 2.11
N VAL A 436 -31.57 -18.85 1.01
CA VAL A 436 -31.57 -17.40 0.72
C VAL A 436 -32.98 -16.81 0.74
N SER A 437 -33.12 -15.61 1.33
CA SER A 437 -34.32 -14.78 1.26
C SER A 437 -34.00 -13.38 0.75
N TRP A 438 -34.81 -12.91 -0.20
CA TRP A 438 -34.74 -11.57 -0.78
C TRP A 438 -35.61 -10.54 -0.04
N ALA A 439 -36.35 -10.98 1.00
CA ALA A 439 -37.23 -10.12 1.74
C ALA A 439 -36.46 -9.00 2.48
N TRP A 440 -36.94 -7.77 2.35
CA TRP A 440 -36.33 -6.61 2.99
C TRP A 440 -36.38 -6.67 4.51
N THR A 441 -37.53 -6.99 5.10
CA THR A 441 -37.73 -7.03 6.55
C THR A 441 -37.36 -8.40 7.13
N LYS A 442 -36.68 -8.41 8.29
CA LYS A 442 -36.11 -9.62 8.90
C LYS A 442 -37.16 -10.67 9.27
N ASP A 443 -38.32 -10.24 9.74
CA ASP A 443 -39.50 -11.04 10.06
C ASP A 443 -40.02 -11.85 8.85
N LYS A 444 -39.92 -11.29 7.64
CA LYS A 444 -40.38 -11.93 6.41
C LYS A 444 -39.35 -12.88 5.79
N ARG A 445 -38.13 -12.96 6.35
CA ARG A 445 -37.06 -13.82 5.83
C ARG A 445 -37.21 -15.30 6.18
N ARG A 446 -38.14 -15.64 7.11
CA ARG A 446 -38.41 -17.02 7.55
C ARG A 446 -37.14 -17.78 7.93
N GLY A 447 -36.28 -17.15 8.75
CA GLY A 447 -35.06 -17.79 9.25
C GLY A 447 -33.84 -17.77 8.31
N ARG A 448 -34.01 -17.51 7.02
CA ARG A 448 -32.99 -17.65 5.96
C ARG A 448 -31.96 -16.51 5.86
N ALA A 449 -30.83 -16.80 5.21
CA ALA A 449 -29.76 -15.86 4.94
C ALA A 449 -30.17 -14.79 3.92
N ARG A 450 -29.46 -13.66 3.91
CA ARG A 450 -29.58 -12.62 2.89
C ARG A 450 -28.22 -12.40 2.25
N LEU A 451 -28.19 -12.44 0.92
CA LEU A 451 -27.06 -11.98 0.11
C LEU A 451 -27.28 -10.48 -0.15
N ASP A 452 -26.77 -9.63 0.74
CA ASP A 452 -27.09 -8.21 0.75
C ASP A 452 -26.20 -7.39 -0.18
N TYR A 453 -26.53 -7.42 -1.47
CA TYR A 453 -25.92 -6.58 -2.49
C TYR A 453 -26.19 -5.08 -2.28
N THR A 454 -27.14 -4.70 -1.41
CA THR A 454 -27.55 -3.31 -1.16
C THR A 454 -26.53 -2.50 -0.37
N GLN A 455 -25.46 -3.16 0.10
CA GLN A 455 -24.34 -2.50 0.74
C GLN A 455 -23.49 -1.69 -0.25
N ASN A 456 -23.59 -1.96 -1.56
CA ASN A 456 -22.87 -1.25 -2.62
C ASN A 456 -23.55 0.10 -2.98
N VAL A 457 -23.68 0.99 -2.01
CA VAL A 457 -24.24 2.34 -2.21
C VAL A 457 -23.36 3.40 -1.54
N LEU A 458 -23.44 4.64 -2.03
CA LEU A 458 -22.68 5.75 -1.48
C LEU A 458 -22.96 5.93 0.02
N ASN A 459 -21.92 6.23 0.80
CA ASN A 459 -22.00 6.52 2.23
C ASN A 459 -22.62 5.38 3.09
N LYS A 460 -22.64 4.14 2.59
CA LYS A 460 -23.06 2.99 3.40
C LYS A 460 -22.00 2.65 4.45
N THR A 461 -22.46 2.31 5.64
CA THR A 461 -21.60 1.92 6.76
C THR A 461 -21.23 0.44 6.66
N LEU A 462 -20.03 0.14 6.17
CA LEU A 462 -19.51 -1.22 6.10
C LEU A 462 -18.24 -1.35 6.93
N VAL A 463 -18.20 -2.36 7.81
CA VAL A 463 -17.12 -2.49 8.80
C VAL A 463 -15.80 -2.82 8.11
N ALA A 464 -14.78 -2.01 8.38
CA ALA A 464 -13.48 -2.17 7.76
C ALA A 464 -12.77 -3.47 8.23
N PRO A 465 -11.88 -4.04 7.41
CA PRO A 465 -10.91 -5.02 7.86
C PRO A 465 -10.21 -4.56 9.15
N TYR A 466 -10.01 -5.47 10.10
CA TYR A 466 -9.40 -5.25 11.41
C TYR A 466 -10.15 -4.30 12.36
N SER A 467 -11.37 -3.88 12.03
CA SER A 467 -12.17 -3.12 12.98
C SER A 467 -12.76 -4.02 14.08
N VAL A 468 -12.75 -3.53 15.31
CA VAL A 468 -13.39 -4.17 16.47
C VAL A 468 -14.91 -4.13 16.31
N ARG A 469 -15.61 -5.09 16.92
CA ARG A 469 -17.08 -5.18 16.95
C ARG A 469 -17.60 -5.05 18.39
N PRO A 470 -18.74 -4.39 18.62
CA PRO A 470 -19.30 -4.16 19.96
C PRO A 470 -20.03 -5.41 20.50
N ARG A 471 -19.28 -6.50 20.68
CA ARG A 471 -19.76 -7.78 21.20
C ARG A 471 -18.85 -8.25 22.34
N PRO A 472 -19.34 -9.11 23.26
CA PRO A 472 -18.51 -9.66 24.33
C PRO A 472 -17.20 -10.24 23.78
N GLY A 473 -16.08 -9.97 24.47
CA GLY A 473 -14.75 -10.43 24.03
C GLY A 473 -14.04 -9.51 23.03
N ALA A 474 -14.67 -8.43 22.55
CA ALA A 474 -14.11 -7.52 21.53
C ALA A 474 -13.64 -8.26 20.26
N PRO A 475 -14.53 -9.02 19.59
CA PRO A 475 -14.18 -9.70 18.34
C PRO A 475 -13.89 -8.69 17.23
N VAL A 476 -13.15 -9.14 16.23
CA VAL A 476 -12.63 -8.31 15.14
C VAL A 476 -13.15 -8.82 13.80
N SER A 477 -13.38 -7.89 12.87
CA SER A 477 -13.62 -8.21 11.46
C SER A 477 -12.31 -8.61 10.76
N VAL A 478 -12.02 -9.91 10.64
CA VAL A 478 -10.70 -10.41 10.19
C VAL A 478 -10.70 -10.91 8.74
N PRO A 479 -9.82 -10.37 7.86
CA PRO A 479 -9.47 -10.95 6.56
C PRO A 479 -9.02 -12.41 6.62
N LEU A 480 -9.45 -13.19 5.64
CA LEU A 480 -9.14 -14.61 5.50
C LEU A 480 -8.63 -14.94 4.10
N GLU A 481 -7.81 -15.99 4.03
CA GLU A 481 -7.60 -16.75 2.81
C GLU A 481 -8.85 -17.60 2.49
N TRP A 482 -8.98 -18.08 1.24
CA TRP A 482 -10.14 -18.87 0.84
C TRP A 482 -10.16 -20.28 1.43
N ASP A 483 -8.99 -20.88 1.62
CA ASP A 483 -8.79 -22.20 2.23
C ASP A 483 -9.10 -22.18 3.74
N GLU A 484 -8.93 -21.04 4.40
CA GLU A 484 -9.31 -20.88 5.81
C GLU A 484 -10.81 -21.07 6.06
N LEU A 485 -11.66 -20.95 5.02
CA LEU A 485 -13.07 -21.29 5.17
C LEU A 485 -13.26 -22.77 5.52
N ASP A 486 -12.35 -23.67 5.10
CA ASP A 486 -12.38 -25.12 5.35
C ASP A 486 -11.92 -25.52 6.76
N ASP A 487 -11.51 -24.55 7.59
CA ASP A 487 -11.14 -24.82 8.98
C ASP A 487 -12.39 -25.16 9.82
N PRO A 488 -12.48 -26.37 10.41
CA PRO A 488 -13.65 -26.80 11.19
C PRO A 488 -13.85 -25.98 12.48
N ASP A 489 -12.81 -25.30 12.96
CA ASP A 489 -12.85 -24.42 14.13
C ASP A 489 -13.11 -22.95 13.75
N LEU A 490 -13.38 -22.64 12.48
CA LEU A 490 -13.73 -21.30 12.06
C LEU A 490 -15.07 -20.87 12.66
N ALA A 491 -15.05 -19.73 13.36
CA ALA A 491 -16.22 -19.06 13.90
C ALA A 491 -16.22 -17.58 13.45
N PRO A 492 -17.41 -16.96 13.30
CA PRO A 492 -17.51 -15.58 12.79
C PRO A 492 -16.90 -14.53 13.73
N ASP A 493 -16.67 -14.88 14.99
CA ASP A 493 -16.10 -14.05 16.05
C ASP A 493 -14.84 -14.68 16.69
N ARG A 494 -14.20 -15.63 15.98
CA ARG A 494 -13.03 -16.39 16.47
C ARG A 494 -11.88 -15.53 16.98
N TRP A 495 -11.59 -14.42 16.32
CA TRP A 495 -10.47 -13.56 16.65
C TRP A 495 -10.92 -12.28 17.36
N THR A 496 -10.24 -11.98 18.45
CA THR A 496 -10.43 -10.76 19.24
C THR A 496 -9.26 -9.80 19.07
N ILE A 497 -9.36 -8.62 19.68
CA ILE A 497 -8.25 -7.65 19.73
C ILE A 497 -6.96 -8.25 20.33
N ARG A 498 -7.06 -9.35 21.10
CA ARG A 498 -5.91 -10.02 21.73
C ARG A 498 -5.22 -10.99 20.79
N ASP A 499 -5.94 -11.54 19.82
CA ASP A 499 -5.45 -12.61 18.94
C ASP A 499 -4.88 -12.06 17.63
N VAL A 500 -5.50 -10.99 17.12
CA VAL A 500 -5.17 -10.44 15.79
C VAL A 500 -3.72 -9.99 15.64
N PRO A 501 -3.07 -9.31 16.61
CA PRO A 501 -1.65 -8.94 16.46
C PRO A 501 -0.74 -10.14 16.24
N ALA A 502 -0.93 -11.22 17.01
CA ALA A 502 -0.14 -12.45 16.85
C ALA A 502 -0.42 -13.13 15.51
N ARG A 503 -1.70 -13.18 15.10
CA ARG A 503 -2.09 -13.71 13.79
C ARG A 503 -1.44 -12.95 12.63
N LEU A 504 -1.43 -11.61 12.69
CA LEU A 504 -0.78 -10.77 11.68
C LEU A 504 0.72 -11.01 11.62
N ALA A 505 1.39 -11.19 12.76
CA ALA A 505 2.81 -11.51 12.80
C ALA A 505 3.13 -12.90 12.22
N GLU A 506 2.26 -13.89 12.45
CA GLU A 506 2.44 -15.26 11.94
C GLU A 506 2.11 -15.38 10.44
N ARG A 507 1.01 -14.77 10.00
CA ARG A 507 0.41 -15.05 8.68
C ARG A 507 0.40 -13.86 7.72
N GLY A 508 0.74 -12.67 8.19
CA GLY A 508 0.55 -11.44 7.43
C GLY A 508 -0.93 -11.11 7.22
N ASP A 509 -1.19 -10.27 6.23
CA ASP A 509 -2.54 -9.82 5.85
C ASP A 509 -3.05 -10.56 4.60
N PRO A 510 -4.05 -11.46 4.70
CA PRO A 510 -4.64 -12.16 3.56
C PRO A 510 -5.25 -11.24 2.48
N PHE A 511 -5.70 -10.03 2.85
CA PHE A 511 -6.24 -9.07 1.89
C PHE A 511 -5.15 -8.27 1.18
N SER A 512 -3.87 -8.36 1.58
CA SER A 512 -2.78 -7.59 0.98
C SER A 512 -2.67 -7.79 -0.54
N VAL A 513 -2.97 -8.99 -1.04
CA VAL A 513 -3.01 -9.32 -2.48
C VAL A 513 -4.08 -8.55 -3.27
N LEU A 514 -5.08 -7.98 -2.59
CA LEU A 514 -6.12 -7.16 -3.20
C LEU A 514 -5.72 -5.68 -3.32
N LEU A 515 -4.71 -5.24 -2.57
CA LEU A 515 -4.27 -3.85 -2.56
C LEU A 515 -3.63 -3.49 -3.90
N GLY A 516 -4.05 -2.36 -4.48
CA GLY A 516 -3.56 -1.89 -5.78
C GLY A 516 -4.12 -2.64 -7.00
N LEU A 517 -4.83 -3.76 -6.81
CA LEU A 517 -5.42 -4.52 -7.91
C LEU A 517 -6.59 -3.74 -8.53
N GLN A 518 -6.54 -3.50 -9.84
CA GLN A 518 -7.55 -2.73 -10.57
C GLN A 518 -8.31 -3.62 -11.57
N GLN A 519 -9.35 -4.30 -11.08
CA GLN A 519 -10.14 -5.22 -11.91
C GLN A 519 -11.29 -4.50 -12.60
N ARG A 520 -11.65 -4.98 -13.78
CA ARG A 520 -12.86 -4.53 -14.49
C ARG A 520 -13.96 -5.56 -14.29
N LEU A 521 -15.15 -5.09 -13.95
CA LEU A 521 -16.30 -5.98 -13.83
C LEU A 521 -16.68 -6.48 -15.22
N PRO A 522 -16.73 -7.81 -15.45
CA PRO A 522 -17.16 -8.35 -16.74
C PRO A 522 -18.67 -8.13 -16.92
N GLY A 523 -19.11 -8.14 -18.19
CA GLY A 523 -20.53 -8.23 -18.51
C GLY A 523 -21.11 -9.56 -17.99
N LEU A 524 -22.34 -9.51 -17.47
CA LEU A 524 -23.06 -10.65 -16.88
C LEU A 524 -24.21 -11.14 -17.75
#